data_AF-A0A1S1NER7-F1
#
_entry.id   AF-A0A1S1NER7-F1
#
_cell.length_a   1.000
_cell.length_b   1.000
_cell.length_c   1.000
_cell.angle_alpha   90.00
_cell.angle_beta   90.00
_cell.angle_gamma   90.00
#
_symmetry.space_group_name_H-M   'P 1'
#
loop_
_entity.id
_entity.type
_entity.pdbx_description
1 polymer ?
#
loop_
_entity_poly.entity_id
_entity_poly.type
_entity_poly.pdbx_seq_one_letter_code
_entity_poly.pdbx_strand_id
1 'polypeptide(L)'
;MARSTFYKYFGDKSGLLSSLVGAVQDDFLHAADAWLELTAGAAKSDYEAAFAAIFDAYRSHRVVMRCIVEQANQDPVIRDHFTGMMAAFVAAIEEHIRLGQEANAITSDHSAHDLALWLTWMLEYGQLQLVGPAVDRDLKKYTSAVTDVVWRALYSELTGP
;
A
#
# COMPACT_ATOMS: atom_id res chain seq x y z
N MET A 1 -22.52 -8.77 31.56
CA MET A 1 -23.21 -7.66 30.88
C MET A 1 -22.17 -6.64 30.43
N ALA A 2 -21.87 -6.54 29.12
CA ALA A 2 -21.06 -5.47 28.51
C ALA A 2 -21.12 -5.42 26.95
N ARG A 3 -22.00 -6.16 26.27
CA ARG A 3 -22.14 -6.10 24.79
C ARG A 3 -23.09 -4.99 24.32
N SER A 4 -24.01 -4.54 25.18
CA SER A 4 -25.14 -3.69 24.75
C SER A 4 -24.87 -2.18 24.83
N THR A 5 -23.90 -1.72 25.63
CA THR A 5 -23.57 -0.29 25.75
C THR A 5 -22.48 0.15 24.76
N PHE A 6 -21.71 -0.81 24.23
CA PHE A 6 -20.71 -0.58 23.17
C PHE A 6 -21.41 -0.21 21.86
N TYR A 7 -22.37 -1.00 21.38
CA TYR A 7 -23.04 -0.77 20.08
C TYR A 7 -23.76 0.59 19.95
N LYS A 8 -24.22 1.19 21.05
CA LYS A 8 -25.00 2.45 21.02
C LYS A 8 -24.14 3.69 20.67
N TYR A 9 -22.84 3.64 20.94
CA TYR A 9 -21.89 4.69 20.55
C TYR A 9 -21.05 4.33 19.31
N PHE A 10 -21.17 3.09 18.82
CA PHE A 10 -20.34 2.58 17.72
C PHE A 10 -21.05 2.58 16.36
N GLY A 11 -22.39 2.53 16.28
CA GLY A 11 -23.07 2.66 14.98
C GLY A 11 -22.69 3.92 14.20
N ASP A 12 -22.46 5.02 14.91
CA ASP A 12 -21.97 6.30 14.34
C ASP A 12 -20.46 6.27 14.03
N LYS A 13 -19.67 5.57 14.85
CA LYS A 13 -18.23 5.40 14.62
C LYS A 13 -17.90 4.45 13.48
N SER A 14 -18.70 3.42 13.24
CA SER A 14 -18.54 2.51 12.11
C SER A 14 -18.74 3.26 10.80
N GLY A 15 -19.80 4.07 10.68
CA GLY A 15 -20.03 4.92 9.50
C GLY A 15 -18.95 5.98 9.29
N LEU A 16 -18.49 6.62 10.37
CA LEU A 16 -17.35 7.56 10.32
C LEU A 16 -16.07 6.85 9.88
N LEU A 17 -15.76 5.68 10.43
CA LEU A 17 -14.58 4.91 10.09
C LEU A 17 -14.64 4.38 8.65
N SER A 18 -15.81 3.94 8.18
CA SER A 18 -16.02 3.57 6.78
C SER A 18 -15.76 4.74 5.82
N SER A 19 -16.29 5.93 6.15
CA SER A 19 -16.04 7.15 5.36
C SER A 19 -14.56 7.53 5.35
N LEU A 20 -13.90 7.33 6.49
CA LEU A 20 -12.48 7.59 6.66
C LEU A 20 -11.61 6.56 5.92
N VAL A 21 -12.01 5.29 5.85
CA VAL A 21 -11.35 4.26 5.02
C VAL A 21 -11.40 4.67 3.55
N GLY A 22 -12.55 5.14 3.06
CA GLY A 22 -12.68 5.62 1.68
C GLY A 22 -11.75 6.79 1.38
N ALA A 23 -11.73 7.82 2.23
CA ALA A 23 -10.84 8.96 2.07
C ALA A 23 -9.35 8.56 2.11
N VAL A 24 -8.98 7.66 3.03
CA VAL A 24 -7.61 7.13 3.10
C VAL A 24 -7.27 6.34 1.85
N GLN A 25 -8.18 5.49 1.35
CA GLN A 25 -7.96 4.74 0.12
C GLN A 25 -7.69 5.69 -1.05
N ASP A 26 -8.50 6.74 -1.22
CA ASP A 26 -8.36 7.71 -2.32
C ASP A 26 -7.04 8.47 -2.22
N ASP A 27 -6.68 8.98 -1.04
CA ASP A 27 -5.41 9.69 -0.82
C ASP A 27 -4.19 8.79 -1.12
N PHE A 28 -4.27 7.51 -0.77
CA PHE A 28 -3.22 6.54 -1.04
C PHE A 28 -3.10 6.16 -2.51
N LEU A 29 -4.22 5.93 -3.18
CA LEU A 29 -4.22 5.66 -4.63
C LEU A 29 -3.61 6.86 -5.36
N HIS A 30 -4.02 8.07 -4.99
CA HIS A 30 -3.46 9.29 -5.58
C HIS A 30 -1.95 9.44 -5.33
N ALA A 31 -1.47 9.10 -4.13
CA ALA A 31 -0.03 9.10 -3.86
C ALA A 31 0.71 8.00 -4.65
N ALA A 32 0.06 6.85 -4.87
CA ALA A 32 0.61 5.74 -5.62
C ALA A 32 0.74 6.03 -7.12
N ASP A 33 -0.06 6.95 -7.68
CA ASP A 33 0.05 7.40 -9.08
C ASP A 33 1.50 7.81 -9.42
N ALA A 34 2.21 8.43 -8.47
CA ALA A 34 3.62 8.82 -8.64
C ALA A 34 4.55 7.64 -9.00
N TRP A 35 4.20 6.42 -8.60
CA TRP A 35 4.89 5.19 -8.97
C TRP A 35 4.21 4.51 -10.17
N LEU A 36 2.88 4.37 -10.14
CA LEU A 36 2.11 3.62 -11.14
C LEU A 36 2.12 4.28 -12.53
N GLU A 37 2.39 5.58 -12.62
CA GLU A 37 2.54 6.30 -13.89
C GLU A 37 3.98 6.28 -14.44
N LEU A 38 4.95 5.73 -13.70
CA LEU A 38 6.33 5.67 -14.18
C LEU A 38 6.46 4.71 -15.37
N THR A 39 6.98 5.23 -16.49
CA THR A 39 7.14 4.49 -17.74
C THR A 39 8.51 3.82 -17.87
N ALA A 40 8.64 2.97 -18.90
CA ALA A 40 9.94 2.47 -19.35
C ALA A 40 10.94 3.63 -19.54
N GLY A 41 12.08 3.56 -18.86
CA GLY A 41 13.14 4.58 -18.92
C GLY A 41 13.22 5.54 -17.73
N ALA A 42 12.28 5.49 -16.79
CA ALA A 42 12.44 6.19 -15.51
C ALA A 42 13.68 5.67 -14.75
N ALA A 43 14.42 6.59 -14.14
CA ALA A 43 15.60 6.25 -13.36
C ALA A 43 15.17 5.71 -11.99
N LYS A 44 15.97 4.84 -11.38
CA LYS A 44 15.69 4.30 -10.03
C LYS A 44 15.42 5.40 -8.98
N SER A 45 16.02 6.58 -9.14
CA SER A 45 15.76 7.74 -8.28
C SER A 45 14.33 8.25 -8.35
N ASP A 46 13.65 8.10 -9.50
CA ASP A 46 12.25 8.49 -9.69
C ASP A 46 11.34 7.57 -8.88
N TYR A 47 11.67 6.27 -8.83
CA TYR A 47 10.97 5.29 -7.97
C TYR A 47 11.21 5.57 -6.49
N GLU A 48 12.44 5.94 -6.09
CA GLU A 48 12.72 6.32 -4.70
C GLU A 48 11.91 7.56 -4.28
N ALA A 49 11.78 8.54 -5.17
CA ALA A 49 10.94 9.72 -4.94
C ALA A 49 9.45 9.34 -4.82
N ALA A 50 8.96 8.44 -5.68
CA ALA A 50 7.59 7.96 -5.62
C ALA A 50 7.30 7.21 -4.30
N PHE A 51 8.19 6.30 -3.87
CA PHE A 51 8.03 5.62 -2.59
C PHE A 51 8.10 6.57 -1.39
N ALA A 52 8.93 7.62 -1.45
CA ALA A 52 8.93 8.66 -0.43
C ALA A 52 7.56 9.34 -0.33
N ALA A 53 6.95 9.72 -1.45
CA ALA A 53 5.63 10.33 -1.49
C ALA A 53 4.53 9.41 -0.92
N ILE A 54 4.54 8.13 -1.29
CA ILE A 54 3.62 7.12 -0.76
C ILE A 54 3.79 6.97 0.76
N PHE A 55 5.02 6.96 1.25
CA PHE A 55 5.27 6.82 2.69
C PHE A 55 4.89 8.07 3.49
N ASP A 56 5.06 9.27 2.92
CA ASP A 56 4.60 10.51 3.54
C ASP A 56 3.06 10.58 3.59
N ALA A 57 2.37 10.14 2.53
CA ALA A 57 0.93 9.96 2.54
C ALA A 57 0.52 8.96 3.63
N TYR A 58 1.18 7.79 3.70
CA TYR A 58 0.91 6.81 4.76
C TYR A 58 1.07 7.39 6.16
N ARG A 59 2.14 8.14 6.40
CA ARG A 59 2.39 8.76 7.72
C ARG A 59 1.29 9.73 8.10
N SER A 60 0.71 10.43 7.14
CA SER A 60 -0.39 11.38 7.38
C SER A 60 -1.65 10.67 7.91
N HIS A 61 -1.86 9.41 7.53
CA HIS A 61 -3.01 8.60 7.96
C HIS A 61 -2.65 7.44 8.91
N ARG A 62 -1.40 7.33 9.39
CA ARG A 62 -0.89 6.17 10.14
C ARG A 62 -1.72 5.75 11.36
N VAL A 63 -2.31 6.72 12.07
CA VAL A 63 -3.15 6.45 13.26
C VAL A 63 -4.45 5.77 12.83
N VAL A 64 -5.05 6.29 11.77
CA VAL A 64 -6.27 5.75 11.17
C VAL A 64 -6.02 4.34 10.63
N MET A 65 -4.94 4.16 9.86
CA MET A 65 -4.56 2.84 9.33
C MET A 65 -4.34 1.82 10.43
N ARG A 66 -3.63 2.20 11.52
CA ARG A 66 -3.47 1.32 12.69
C ARG A 66 -4.82 0.93 13.29
N CYS A 67 -5.72 1.88 13.48
CA CYS A 67 -7.07 1.61 13.99
C CYS A 67 -7.86 0.68 13.07
N ILE A 68 -7.83 0.90 11.75
CA ILE A 68 -8.53 0.04 10.78
C ILE A 68 -8.04 -1.41 10.90
N VAL A 69 -6.71 -1.62 10.87
CA VAL A 69 -6.10 -2.96 10.96
C VAL A 69 -6.43 -3.65 12.29
N GLU A 70 -6.36 -2.92 13.41
CA GLU A 70 -6.72 -3.47 14.72
C GLU A 70 -8.20 -3.86 14.81
N GLN A 71 -9.09 -3.04 14.26
CA GLN A 71 -10.53 -3.26 14.32
C GLN A 71 -11.04 -4.29 13.29
N ALA A 72 -10.38 -4.47 12.16
CA ALA A 72 -10.74 -5.49 11.15
C ALA A 72 -10.75 -6.93 11.73
N ASN A 73 -9.99 -7.18 12.80
CA ASN A 73 -10.02 -8.46 13.51
C ASN A 73 -11.29 -8.66 14.36
N GLN A 74 -11.98 -7.58 14.72
CA GLN A 74 -13.07 -7.57 15.70
C GLN A 74 -14.44 -7.24 15.08
N ASP A 75 -14.47 -6.39 14.06
CA ASP A 75 -15.68 -5.90 13.39
C ASP A 75 -15.72 -6.35 11.92
N PRO A 76 -16.70 -7.18 11.52
CA PRO A 76 -16.85 -7.64 10.14
C PRO A 76 -17.02 -6.50 9.12
N VAL A 77 -17.71 -5.41 9.47
CA VAL A 77 -17.94 -4.29 8.54
C VAL A 77 -16.62 -3.60 8.22
N ILE A 78 -15.80 -3.36 9.25
CA ILE A 78 -14.46 -2.75 9.08
C ILE A 78 -13.55 -3.70 8.31
N ARG A 79 -13.65 -5.02 8.54
CA ARG A 79 -12.92 -6.03 7.77
C ARG A 79 -13.26 -5.97 6.29
N ASP A 80 -14.54 -5.92 5.95
CA ASP A 80 -14.99 -5.86 4.55
C ASP A 80 -14.46 -4.61 3.84
N HIS A 81 -14.47 -3.46 4.52
CA HIS A 81 -13.86 -2.24 4.01
C HIS A 81 -12.35 -2.34 3.84
N PHE A 82 -11.63 -2.89 4.82
CA PHE A 82 -10.19 -3.10 4.72
C PHE A 82 -9.83 -4.06 3.57
N THR A 83 -10.56 -5.17 3.44
CA THR A 83 -10.39 -6.12 2.33
C THR A 83 -10.70 -5.47 0.98
N GLY A 84 -11.74 -4.63 0.89
CA GLY A 84 -12.04 -3.85 -0.32
C GLY A 84 -10.93 -2.88 -0.70
N MET A 85 -10.36 -2.17 0.29
CA MET A 85 -9.22 -1.27 0.09
C MET A 85 -7.98 -2.04 -0.40
N MET A 86 -7.65 -3.18 0.21
CA MET A 86 -6.54 -4.03 -0.24
C MET A 86 -6.77 -4.55 -1.66
N ALA A 87 -8.00 -4.95 -2.00
CA ALA A 87 -8.34 -5.40 -3.35
C ALA A 87 -8.16 -4.28 -4.39
N ALA A 88 -8.48 -3.03 -4.04
CA ALA A 88 -8.24 -1.88 -4.91
C ALA A 88 -6.75 -1.64 -5.16
N PHE A 89 -5.91 -1.75 -4.12
CA PHE A 89 -4.45 -1.64 -4.27
C PHE A 89 -3.86 -2.78 -5.11
N VAL A 90 -4.32 -4.01 -4.90
CA VAL A 90 -3.91 -5.15 -5.74
C VAL A 90 -4.25 -4.90 -7.20
N ALA A 91 -5.49 -4.46 -7.50
CA ALA A 91 -5.91 -4.20 -8.86
C ALA A 91 -5.07 -3.10 -9.54
N ALA A 92 -4.75 -2.02 -8.82
CA ALA A 92 -3.92 -0.94 -9.34
C ALA A 92 -2.48 -1.40 -9.66
N ILE A 93 -1.86 -2.16 -8.74
CA ILE A 93 -0.51 -2.69 -8.94
C ILE A 93 -0.50 -3.76 -10.05
N GLU A 94 -1.52 -4.62 -10.11
CA GLU A 94 -1.67 -5.64 -11.14
C GLU A 94 -1.72 -5.02 -12.54
N GLU A 95 -2.52 -3.96 -12.70
CA GLU A 95 -2.63 -3.25 -13.97
C GLU A 95 -1.31 -2.62 -14.40
N HIS A 96 -0.60 -1.97 -13.46
CA HIS A 96 0.73 -1.43 -13.71
C HIS A 96 1.72 -2.51 -14.16
N ILE A 97 1.74 -3.65 -13.47
CA ILE A 97 2.62 -4.76 -13.81
C ILE A 97 2.29 -5.33 -15.19
N ARG A 98 1.00 -5.56 -15.47
CA ARG A 98 0.52 -6.09 -16.75
C ARG A 98 0.91 -5.16 -17.92
N LEU A 99 0.65 -3.86 -17.79
CA LEU A 99 1.04 -2.87 -18.80
C LEU A 99 2.56 -2.80 -18.98
N GLY A 100 3.32 -2.86 -17.88
CA GLY A 100 4.78 -2.90 -17.91
C GLY A 100 5.33 -4.15 -18.61
N GLN A 101 4.72 -5.32 -18.39
CA GLN A 101 5.09 -6.57 -19.07
C GLN A 101 4.77 -6.49 -20.58
N GLU A 102 3.60 -6.00 -20.96
CA GLU A 102 3.21 -5.80 -22.37
C GLU A 102 4.15 -4.84 -23.11
N ALA A 103 4.65 -3.81 -22.42
CA ALA A 103 5.61 -2.85 -22.93
C ALA A 103 7.08 -3.31 -22.86
N ASN A 104 7.37 -4.51 -22.31
CA ASN A 104 8.72 -4.99 -21.99
C ASN A 104 9.51 -4.06 -21.04
N ALA A 105 8.81 -3.28 -20.21
CA ALA A 105 9.38 -2.43 -19.17
C ALA A 105 9.62 -3.19 -17.85
N ILE A 106 8.81 -4.21 -17.59
CA ILE A 106 8.92 -5.13 -16.46
C ILE A 106 9.38 -6.48 -17.00
N THR A 107 10.47 -7.00 -16.45
CA THR A 107 11.19 -8.17 -16.97
C THR A 107 10.76 -9.48 -16.34
N SER A 108 10.03 -9.43 -15.22
CA SER A 108 9.52 -10.63 -14.53
C SER A 108 8.47 -11.35 -15.38
N ASP A 109 8.59 -12.68 -15.46
CA ASP A 109 7.67 -13.59 -16.15
C ASP A 109 6.57 -14.16 -15.24
N HIS A 110 6.57 -13.78 -13.96
CA HIS A 110 5.51 -14.16 -13.02
C HIS A 110 4.17 -13.50 -13.38
N SER A 111 3.08 -14.12 -12.90
CA SER A 111 1.73 -13.55 -12.99
C SER A 111 1.70 -12.14 -12.38
N ALA A 112 1.17 -11.17 -13.13
CA ALA A 112 0.97 -9.80 -12.65
C ALA A 112 0.14 -9.77 -11.35
N HIS A 113 -0.88 -10.62 -11.26
CA HIS A 113 -1.73 -10.75 -10.08
C HIS A 113 -0.96 -11.26 -8.85
N ASP A 114 -0.14 -12.30 -9.02
CA ASP A 114 0.61 -12.89 -7.91
C ASP A 114 1.67 -11.92 -7.38
N LEU A 115 2.34 -11.19 -8.28
CA LEU A 115 3.26 -10.13 -7.91
C LEU A 115 2.54 -8.99 -7.18
N ALA A 116 1.39 -8.54 -7.69
CA ALA A 116 0.60 -7.48 -7.08
C ALA A 116 0.12 -7.85 -5.67
N LEU A 117 -0.32 -9.10 -5.45
CA LEU A 117 -0.68 -9.61 -4.12
C LEU A 117 0.51 -9.52 -3.15
N TRP A 118 1.66 -10.06 -3.54
CA TRP A 118 2.84 -10.04 -2.69
C TRP A 118 3.32 -8.63 -2.38
N LEU A 119 3.38 -7.77 -3.39
CA LEU A 119 3.79 -6.37 -3.22
C LEU A 119 2.82 -5.61 -2.32
N THR A 120 1.51 -5.77 -2.50
CA THR A 120 0.50 -5.08 -1.69
C THR A 120 0.67 -5.43 -0.21
N TRP A 121 0.72 -6.71 0.13
CA TRP A 121 0.82 -7.14 1.54
C TRP A 121 2.19 -6.85 2.14
N MET A 122 3.27 -6.94 1.35
CA MET A 122 4.61 -6.56 1.80
C MET A 122 4.66 -5.06 2.12
N LEU A 123 4.12 -4.22 1.23
CA LEU A 123 4.09 -2.77 1.41
C LEU A 123 3.20 -2.36 2.56
N GLU A 124 1.97 -2.89 2.65
CA GLU A 124 1.04 -2.58 3.75
C GLU A 124 1.66 -2.92 5.10
N TYR A 125 2.21 -4.13 5.25
CA TYR A 125 2.75 -4.56 6.53
C TYR A 125 4.04 -3.80 6.87
N GLY A 126 4.90 -3.54 5.88
CA GLY A 126 6.08 -2.71 6.04
C GLY A 126 5.74 -1.27 6.41
N GLN A 127 4.73 -0.68 5.80
CA GLN A 127 4.25 0.66 6.12
C GLN A 127 3.72 0.72 7.56
N LEU A 128 2.92 -0.28 7.95
CA LEU A 128 2.36 -0.37 9.28
C LEU A 128 3.42 -0.51 10.37
N GLN A 129 4.39 -1.42 10.19
CA GLN A 129 5.37 -1.76 11.21
C GLN A 129 6.60 -0.86 11.22
N LEU A 130 7.04 -0.38 10.05
CA LEU A 130 8.30 0.36 9.89
C LEU A 130 8.06 1.85 9.65
N VAL A 131 7.23 2.21 8.66
CA VAL A 131 7.05 3.61 8.21
C VAL A 131 6.26 4.45 9.20
N GLY A 132 5.13 3.91 9.68
CA GLY A 132 4.26 4.59 10.64
C GLY A 132 5.01 5.09 11.89
N PRO A 133 5.77 4.24 12.60
CA PRO A 133 6.49 4.67 13.80
C PRO A 133 7.86 5.32 13.55
N ALA A 134 8.39 5.33 12.32
CA ALA A 134 9.76 5.78 12.04
C ALA A 134 10.02 7.26 12.39
N VAL A 135 11.28 7.56 12.70
CA VAL A 135 11.83 8.93 12.60
C VAL A 135 12.38 9.17 11.19
N ASP A 136 12.52 10.43 10.77
CA ASP A 136 12.88 10.81 9.39
C ASP A 136 14.16 10.14 8.88
N ARG A 137 15.16 9.97 9.76
CA ARG A 137 16.42 9.29 9.40
C ARG A 137 16.17 7.84 8.98
N ASP A 138 15.31 7.14 9.70
CA ASP A 138 15.04 5.73 9.42
C ASP A 138 14.03 5.59 8.28
N LEU A 139 13.13 6.56 8.10
CA LEU A 139 12.23 6.64 6.94
C LEU A 139 13.00 6.64 5.62
N LYS A 140 14.05 7.46 5.49
CA LYS A 140 14.90 7.48 4.29
C LYS A 140 15.54 6.12 4.02
N LYS A 141 16.02 5.44 5.07
CA LYS A 141 16.61 4.10 4.95
C LYS A 141 15.58 3.07 4.50
N TYR A 142 14.37 3.09 5.06
CA TYR A 142 13.30 2.17 4.66
C TYR A 142 12.81 2.45 3.24
N THR A 143 12.73 3.71 2.82
CA THR A 143 12.37 4.12 1.46
C THR A 143 13.38 3.59 0.45
N SER A 144 14.67 3.80 0.71
CA SER A 144 15.74 3.28 -0.14
C SER A 144 15.70 1.74 -0.22
N ALA A 145 15.53 1.06 0.92
CA ALA A 145 15.47 -0.41 0.96
C ALA A 145 14.25 -0.99 0.21
N VAL A 146 13.05 -0.42 0.36
CA VAL A 146 11.87 -0.90 -0.36
C VAL A 146 11.97 -0.63 -1.86
N THR A 147 12.55 0.52 -2.22
CA THR A 147 12.82 0.86 -3.63
C THR A 147 13.73 -0.20 -4.25
N ASP A 148 14.78 -0.62 -3.57
CA ASP A 148 15.66 -1.70 -4.03
C ASP A 148 14.94 -3.02 -4.25
N VAL A 149 14.06 -3.41 -3.32
CA VAL A 149 13.29 -4.66 -3.40
C VAL A 149 12.34 -4.62 -4.60
N VAL A 150 11.52 -3.58 -4.70
CA VAL A 150 10.54 -3.45 -5.80
C VAL A 150 11.25 -3.26 -7.13
N TRP A 151 12.32 -2.47 -7.16
CA TRP A 151 13.12 -2.25 -8.36
C TRP A 151 13.64 -3.58 -8.92
N ARG A 152 14.19 -4.42 -8.04
CA ARG A 152 14.75 -5.72 -8.44
C ARG A 152 13.70 -6.74 -8.82
N ALA A 153 12.55 -6.72 -8.13
CA ALA A 153 11.47 -7.64 -8.41
C ALA A 153 10.81 -7.38 -9.78
N LEU A 154 10.74 -6.12 -10.21
CA LEU A 154 9.97 -5.72 -11.38
C LEU A 154 10.83 -5.28 -12.58
N TYR A 155 11.88 -4.48 -12.38
CA TYR A 155 12.52 -3.76 -13.48
C TYR A 155 13.97 -4.16 -13.76
N SER A 156 14.69 -4.71 -12.78
CA SER A 156 16.03 -5.23 -13.07
C SER A 156 15.93 -6.54 -13.82
N GLU A 157 16.71 -6.72 -14.88
CA GLU A 157 16.98 -8.06 -15.39
C GLU A 157 17.51 -8.92 -14.23
N LEU A 158 16.94 -10.10 -14.04
CA LEU A 158 17.54 -11.13 -13.19
C LEU A 158 18.91 -11.44 -13.79
N THR A 159 19.96 -10.74 -13.35
CA THR A 159 21.33 -11.16 -13.60
C THR A 159 21.46 -12.51 -12.91
N GLY A 160 21.33 -13.58 -13.71
CA GLY A 160 21.50 -14.94 -13.24
C GLY A 160 22.88 -15.11 -12.57
N PRO A 161 23.00 -16.06 -11.63
CA PRO A 161 24.29 -16.42 -11.04
C PRO A 161 25.30 -16.91 -12.11
#